data_AF-A0A438H8Q1-F1
#
_entry.id   AF-A0A438H8Q1-F1
#
_cell.length_a   1.000
_cell.length_b   1.000
_cell.length_c   1.000
_cell.angle_alpha   90.00
_cell.angle_beta   90.00
_cell.angle_gamma   90.00
#
_symmetry.space_group_name_H-M   'P 1'
#
loop_
_entity.id
_entity.type
_entity.pdbx_description
1 polymer ?
#
loop_
_entity_poly.entity_id
_entity_poly.type
_entity_poly.pdbx_seq_one_letter_code
_entity_poly.pdbx_strand_id
1 'polypeptide(L)' 'MACAFKKQVKPSPLQRGGLVLRILKGLVEDPRGKFRPGRSGPYIIRELTPKGVAWLIDLDGNQFSELTNVDQMKKYYA' A
#
# COMPACT_ATOMS: atom_id res chain seq x y z
N MET A 1 -9.13 -16.92 31.98
CA MET A 1 -8.31 -15.84 31.37
C MET A 1 -8.61 -15.77 29.88
N ALA A 2 -8.83 -14.55 29.35
CA ALA A 2 -9.35 -14.32 28.00
C ALA A 2 -8.29 -14.49 26.90
N CYS A 3 -8.54 -15.41 25.96
CA CYS A 3 -7.85 -15.50 24.68
C CYS A 3 -8.82 -15.04 23.58
N ALA A 4 -8.99 -13.73 23.40
CA ALA A 4 -9.92 -13.20 22.40
C ALA A 4 -9.31 -12.02 21.65
N PHE A 5 -8.44 -12.29 20.67
CA PHE A 5 -8.30 -11.49 19.43
C PHE A 5 -7.32 -12.10 18.41
N LYS A 6 -7.42 -13.40 18.08
CA LYS A 6 -6.67 -13.99 16.95
C LYS A 6 -7.48 -13.97 15.65
N LYS A 7 -8.14 -12.85 15.34
CA LYS A 7 -8.84 -12.69 14.05
C LYS A 7 -7.83 -12.22 13.01
N GLN A 8 -7.21 -13.16 12.29
CA GLN A 8 -6.42 -12.79 11.11
C GLN A 8 -7.35 -12.11 10.11
N VAL A 9 -7.00 -10.90 9.70
CA VAL A 9 -7.67 -10.22 8.60
C VAL A 9 -7.36 -11.03 7.35
N LYS A 10 -8.40 -11.57 6.69
CA LYS A 10 -8.23 -12.27 5.42
C LYS A 10 -7.50 -11.33 4.45
N PRO A 11 -6.40 -11.76 3.80
CA PRO A 11 -5.77 -10.95 2.76
C PRO A 11 -6.82 -10.68 1.69
N SER A 12 -7.24 -9.43 1.59
CA SER A 12 -8.23 -9.02 0.61
C SER A 12 -7.51 -8.88 -0.72
N PRO A 13 -7.97 -9.54 -1.79
CA PRO A 13 -7.29 -9.46 -3.08
C PRO A 13 -7.30 -8.00 -3.54
N LEU A 14 -6.13 -7.50 -3.92
CA LEU A 14 -6.04 -6.22 -4.61
C LEU A 14 -6.65 -6.41 -5.99
N GLN A 15 -7.49 -5.46 -6.39
CA GLN A 15 -8.12 -5.45 -7.70
C GLN A 15 -7.80 -4.15 -8.41
N ARG A 16 -7.90 -4.19 -9.74
CA ARG A 16 -7.85 -3.00 -10.58
C ARG A 16 -8.89 -1.98 -10.11
N GLY A 17 -8.53 -0.70 -10.08
CA GLY A 17 -9.35 0.40 -9.57
C GLY A 17 -9.41 0.47 -8.05
N GLY A 18 -8.78 -0.45 -7.33
CA GLY A 18 -8.72 -0.41 -5.87
C GLY A 18 -7.82 0.71 -5.36
N LEU A 19 -8.24 1.35 -4.28
CA LEU A 19 -7.43 2.33 -3.56
C LEU A 19 -6.47 1.65 -2.60
N VAL A 20 -5.19 2.00 -2.67
CA VAL A 20 -4.11 1.39 -1.90
C VAL A 20 -3.14 2.43 -1.36
N LEU A 21 -2.55 2.13 -0.21
CA LEU A 21 -1.41 2.84 0.36
C LEU A 21 -0.14 2.12 -0.01
N ARG A 22 0.85 2.87 -0.48
CA ARG A 22 2.19 2.34 -0.73
C ARG A 22 3.01 2.39 0.56
N ILE A 23 3.64 1.29 0.91
CA ILE A 23 4.54 1.15 2.05
C ILE A 23 5.95 1.37 1.52
N LEU A 24 6.62 2.40 2.03
CA LEU A 24 8.03 2.65 1.79
C LEU A 24 8.84 1.65 2.62
N LYS A 25 9.38 0.62 1.97
CA LYS A 25 10.33 -0.31 2.61
C LYS A 25 11.69 0.39 2.72
N GLY A 26 11.92 1.01 3.88
CA GLY A 26 13.17 1.66 4.25
C GLY A 26 13.00 2.47 5.52
N LEU A 27 14.02 2.52 6.37
CA LEU A 27 14.06 3.44 7.49
C LEU A 27 14.29 4.84 6.91
N VAL A 28 13.21 5.54 6.55
CA VAL A 28 13.31 6.96 6.22
C VAL A 28 13.43 7.69 7.55
N GLU A 29 14.67 7.83 8.02
CA GLU A 29 14.99 8.71 9.13
C GLU A 29 14.66 10.14 8.70
N ASP A 30 13.68 10.75 9.38
CA ASP A 30 13.43 12.16 9.16
C ASP A 30 14.62 12.93 9.74
N PRO A 31 15.19 13.90 9.01
CA PRO A 31 16.29 14.72 9.53
C PRO A 31 15.91 15.50 10.81
N ARG A 32 14.62 15.61 11.15
CA ARG A 32 14.14 16.18 12.43
C ARG A 32 14.10 15.16 13.60
N GLY A 33 14.59 13.94 13.40
CA GLY A 33 14.69 12.91 14.45
C GLY A 33 13.36 12.23 14.82
N LYS A 34 12.29 12.43 14.06
CA LYS A 34 11.00 11.74 14.27
C LYS A 34 10.80 10.67 13.19
N PHE A 35 10.37 9.48 13.59
CA PHE A 35 10.03 8.44 12.62
C PHE A 35 8.87 8.90 11.73
N ARG A 36 9.13 9.02 10.42
CA ARG A 36 8.05 9.17 9.44
C ARG A 36 7.25 7.87 9.38
N PRO A 37 5.91 7.93 9.33
CA PRO A 37 5.15 6.75 8.96
C PRO A 37 5.61 6.32 7.56
N GLY A 38 6.12 5.10 7.43
CA GLY A 38 6.63 4.55 6.16
C GLY A 38 5.53 4.25 5.13
N ARG A 39 4.50 5.09 5.04
CA ARG A 39 3.41 4.97 4.06
C ARG A 39 3.36 6.27 3.25
N SER A 40 3.44 6.17 1.93
CA SER A 40 3.07 7.27 1.05
C SER A 40 1.56 7.20 0.76
N GLY A 41 1.04 8.28 0.17
CA GLY A 41 -0.39 8.56 0.07
C GLY A 41 -1.27 7.49 -0.58
N PRO A 42 -2.57 7.78 -0.74
CA PRO A 42 -3.49 6.88 -1.42
C PRO A 42 -3.29 6.94 -2.95
N TYR A 43 -3.13 5.77 -3.56
CA TYR A 43 -3.02 5.57 -5.01
C TYR A 43 -4.10 4.62 -5.51
N ILE A 44 -4.44 4.72 -6.78
CA ILE A 44 -5.37 3.81 -7.46
C ILE A 44 -4.57 2.80 -8.30
N ILE A 45 -4.97 1.53 -8.25
CA ILE A 45 -4.37 0.49 -9.09
C ILE A 45 -4.92 0.63 -10.52
N ARG A 46 -4.08 1.05 -11.46
CA ARG A 46 -4.46 1.11 -12.88
C ARG A 46 -4.48 -0.27 -13.52
N GLU A 47 -3.49 -1.09 -13.20
CA GLU A 47 -3.33 -2.43 -13.76
C GLU A 47 -2.55 -3.30 -12.78
N LEU A 48 -2.94 -4.57 -12.69
CA LEU A 48 -2.33 -5.56 -11.79
C LEU A 48 -1.90 -6.76 -12.61
N THR A 49 -0.59 -7.00 -12.63
CA THR A 49 0.02 -8.17 -13.28
C THR A 49 -0.20 -9.41 -12.40
N PRO A 50 -0.45 -10.60 -12.97
CA PRO A 50 -0.57 -11.84 -12.20
C PRO A 50 0.69 -12.19 -11.39
N LYS A 51 1.84 -11.61 -11.73
CA LYS A 51 3.09 -11.70 -10.98
C LYS A 51 3.09 -10.89 -9.67
N GLY A 52 2.01 -10.19 -9.36
CA GLY A 52 1.91 -9.38 -8.14
C GLY A 52 2.59 -8.02 -8.25
N VAL A 53 2.52 -7.39 -9.42
CA VAL A 53 3.08 -6.06 -9.64
C VAL A 53 1.98 -5.17 -10.21
N ALA A 54 1.81 -3.98 -9.63
CA ALA A 54 0.79 -3.05 -10.02
C ALA A 54 1.36 -1.72 -10.53
N TRP A 55 0.69 -1.18 -11.55
CA TRP A 55 0.83 0.21 -11.98
C TRP A 55 -0.09 1.07 -11.13
N LEU A 56 0.48 2.11 -10.52
CA LEU A 56 -0.23 3.07 -9.70
C LEU A 56 -0.50 4.37 -10.45
N ILE A 57 -1.65 4.97 -10.16
CA ILE A 57 -1.96 6.35 -10.52
C ILE A 57 -2.29 7.12 -9.25
N ASP A 58 -1.85 8.37 -9.20
CA ASP A 58 -2.28 9.31 -8.16
C ASP A 58 -3.77 9.62 -8.31
N LEU A 59 -4.36 10.16 -7.24
CA LEU A 59 -5.74 10.67 -7.26
C LEU A 59 -5.92 11.77 -8.32
N ASP A 60 -4.87 12.53 -8.62
CA ASP A 60 -4.84 13.58 -9.64
C ASP A 60 -4.68 13.03 -11.07
N GLY A 61 -4.59 11.72 -11.25
CA GLY A 61 -4.44 11.07 -12.56
C GLY A 61 -3.01 11.02 -13.10
N ASN A 62 -2.02 11.45 -12.30
CA ASN A 62 -0.62 11.31 -12.66
C ASN A 62 -0.21 9.83 -12.60
N GLN A 63 0.46 9.36 -13.66
CA GLN A 63 0.96 7.99 -13.70
C GLN A 63 2.25 7.88 -12.90
N PHE A 64 2.27 6.95 -11.95
CA PHE A 64 3.50 6.62 -11.23
C PHE A 64 4.41 5.78 -12.14
N SER A 65 5.67 6.20 -12.28
CA SER A 65 6.66 5.51 -13.11
C SER A 65 7.19 4.23 -12.47
N GLU A 66 7.06 4.12 -11.14
CA GLU A 66 7.60 3.01 -10.37
C GLU A 66 6.57 1.89 -10.17
N LEU A 67 6.89 0.72 -10.73
CA LEU A 67 6.14 -0.51 -10.52
C LEU A 67 6.24 -0.93 -9.05
N THR A 68 5.10 -1.13 -8.41
CA THR A 68 5.05 -1.48 -6.98
C THR A 68 4.53 -2.90 -6.79
N ASN A 69 5.22 -3.68 -5.95
CA ASN A 69 4.80 -5.05 -5.62
C ASN A 69 3.60 -5.03 -4.65
N VAL A 70 2.70 -6.01 -4.76
CA VAL A 70 1.57 -6.23 -3.82
C VAL A 70 2.02 -6.26 -2.37
N ASP A 71 3.21 -6.78 -2.06
CA ASP A 71 3.73 -6.85 -0.68
C ASP A 71 3.97 -5.47 -0.05
N GLN A 72 4.21 -4.47 -0.90
CA GLN A 72 4.43 -3.08 -0.53
C GLN A 72 3.14 -2.26 -0.59
N MET A 73 1.99 -2.90 -0.81
CA MET A 73 0.70 -2.24 -0.93
C MET A 73 -0.23 -2.70 0.20
N LYS A 74 -0.98 -1.75 0.77
CA LYS A 74 -2.10 -2.05 1.66
C LYS A 74 -3.37 -1.46 1.10
N LYS A 75 -4.45 -2.24 1.10
CA LYS A 75 -5.77 -1.73 0.75
C LYS A 75 -6.15 -0.56 1.67
N TYR A 76 -6.61 0.53 1.09
CA TYR A 76 -7.19 1.63 1.84
C TYR A 76 -8.60 1.21 2.30
N TYR A 77 -8.87 1.30 3.59
CA TYR A 77 -10.22 1.14 4.13
C TYR A 77 -10.85 2.53 4.15
N ALA A 78 -11.83 2.75 3.28
CA ALA A 78 -12.75 3.88 3.40
C ALA A 78 -13.83 3.56 4.43
#